data_AF-A0A2M9IVP8-F1
#
_entry.id   AF-A0A2M9IVP8-F1
#
_cell.length_a   1.000
_cell.length_b   1.000
_cell.length_c   1.000
_cell.angle_alpha   90.00
_cell.angle_beta   90.00
_cell.angle_gamma   90.00
#
_symmetry.space_group_name_H-M   'P 1'
#
loop_
_entity.id
_entity.type
_entity.pdbx_description
1 polymer ?
#
loop_
_entity_poly.entity_id
_entity_poly.type
_entity_poly.pdbx_seq_one_letter_code
_entity_poly.pdbx_strand_id
1 'polypeptide(L)'
;MNDLLHKLVSALITGALIALVGYISVTVRRRRVAREEAAAPVPVADPTQVLLRQAQQLDLSRDDLATHGRAPEALARAGEAADAWRRLTEARPGRFRAERRAALGRLSELLDAGGQGQQAARVRQEAAGLS
;
A
#
# COMPACT_ATOMS: atom_id res chain seq x y z
N MET A 1 66.56 -5.37 -34.95
CA MET A 1 65.40 -6.25 -34.72
C MET A 1 64.51 -5.82 -33.53
N ASN A 2 64.86 -4.78 -32.76
CA ASN A 2 64.22 -4.49 -31.47
C ASN A 2 63.12 -3.41 -31.54
N ASP A 3 63.11 -2.54 -32.57
CA ASP A 3 62.16 -1.44 -32.73
C ASP A 3 60.76 -1.90 -33.17
N LEU A 4 60.71 -2.88 -34.08
CA LEU A 4 59.46 -3.46 -34.57
C LEU A 4 58.72 -4.23 -33.47
N LEU A 5 59.48 -4.94 -32.62
CA LEU A 5 58.95 -5.69 -31.49
C LEU A 5 58.39 -4.75 -30.41
N HIS A 6 59.05 -3.61 -30.14
CA HIS A 6 58.52 -2.58 -29.23
C HIS A 6 57.24 -1.91 -29.75
N LYS A 7 57.14 -1.63 -31.06
CA LYS A 7 55.93 -1.06 -31.66
C LYS A 7 54.72 -2.01 -31.57
N LEU A 8 54.93 -3.30 -31.81
CA LEU A 8 53.88 -4.31 -31.70
C LEU A 8 53.40 -4.46 -30.25
N VAL A 9 54.34 -4.50 -29.29
CA VAL A 9 54.01 -4.57 -27.86
C VAL A 9 53.25 -3.31 -27.40
N SER A 10 53.69 -2.13 -27.81
CA SER A 10 53.00 -0.87 -27.47
C SER A 10 51.58 -0.82 -28.03
N ALA A 11 51.37 -1.21 -29.28
CA ALA A 11 50.04 -1.24 -29.89
C ALA A 11 49.08 -2.20 -29.17
N LEU A 12 49.57 -3.37 -28.76
CA LEU A 12 48.78 -4.34 -27.98
C LEU A 12 48.42 -3.80 -26.60
N ILE A 13 49.36 -3.16 -25.90
CA ILE A 13 49.12 -2.54 -24.59
C ILE A 13 48.10 -1.41 -24.71
N THR A 14 48.21 -0.56 -25.73
CA THR A 14 47.26 0.54 -25.95
C THR A 14 45.86 0.01 -26.26
N GLY A 15 45.73 -1.02 -27.11
CA GLY A 15 44.44 -1.66 -27.38
C GLY A 15 43.80 -2.28 -26.12
N ALA A 16 44.61 -2.97 -25.31
CA ALA A 16 44.16 -3.57 -24.06
C ALA A 16 43.71 -2.51 -23.03
N LEU A 17 44.43 -1.38 -22.94
CA LEU A 17 44.07 -0.27 -22.05
C LEU A 17 42.74 0.38 -22.46
N ILE A 18 42.52 0.61 -23.76
CA ILE A 18 41.25 1.18 -24.26
C ILE A 18 40.08 0.24 -23.94
N ALA A 19 40.26 -1.07 -24.18
CA ALA A 19 39.23 -2.07 -23.87
C ALA A 19 38.94 -2.16 -22.37
N LEU A 20 39.98 -2.13 -21.52
CA LEU A 20 39.84 -2.18 -20.06
C LEU A 20 39.12 -0.94 -19.52
N VAL A 21 39.47 0.26 -19.98
CA VAL A 21 38.80 1.50 -19.58
C VAL A 21 37.34 1.49 -20.02
N GLY A 22 37.04 1.01 -21.23
CA GLY A 22 35.66 0.81 -21.69
C GLY A 22 34.88 -0.17 -20.83
N TYR A 23 35.48 -1.30 -20.46
CA TYR A 23 34.89 -2.31 -19.59
C TYR A 23 34.62 -1.79 -18.17
N ILE A 24 35.58 -1.06 -17.57
CA ILE A 24 35.42 -0.41 -16.27
C ILE A 24 34.31 0.66 -16.32
N SER A 25 34.25 1.46 -17.40
CA SER A 25 33.21 2.48 -17.59
C SER A 25 31.80 1.87 -17.66
N VAL A 26 31.62 0.77 -18.40
CA VAL A 26 30.33 0.07 -18.51
C VAL A 26 29.88 -0.54 -17.19
N THR A 27 30.79 -1.14 -16.43
CA THR A 27 30.47 -1.78 -15.14
C THR A 27 30.15 -0.76 -14.06
N VAL A 28 30.83 0.39 -14.04
CA VAL A 28 30.51 1.50 -13.11
C VAL A 28 29.19 2.18 -13.49
N ARG A 29 28.90 2.37 -14.78
CA ARG A 29 27.63 2.96 -15.24
C ARG A 29 26.43 2.10 -14.85
N ARG A 30 26.52 0.78 -14.99
CA ARG A 30 25.48 -0.16 -14.52
C ARG A 30 25.28 -0.08 -13.00
N ARG A 31 26.36 0.10 -12.23
CA ARG A 31 26.28 0.27 -10.77
C ARG A 31 25.69 1.61 -10.34
N ARG A 32 25.87 2.68 -11.12
CA ARG A 32 25.22 3.98 -10.86
C ARG A 32 23.73 3.93 -11.14
N VAL A 33 23.31 3.35 -12.27
CA VAL A 33 21.88 3.16 -12.57
C VAL A 33 21.20 2.31 -11.51
N ALA A 34 21.79 1.20 -11.08
CA ALA A 34 21.22 0.38 -10.00
C ALA A 34 21.17 1.09 -8.63
N ARG A 35 22.10 2.02 -8.35
CA ARG A 35 22.07 2.85 -7.13
C ARG A 35 21.07 3.99 -7.23
N GLU A 36 20.88 4.56 -8.42
CA GLU A 36 19.89 5.60 -8.70
C GLU A 36 18.47 5.01 -8.69
N GLU A 37 18.29 3.79 -9.22
CA GLU A 37 17.05 3.02 -9.12
C GLU A 37 16.77 2.55 -7.68
N ALA A 38 17.80 2.16 -6.92
CA ALA A 38 17.65 1.84 -5.49
C ALA A 38 17.48 3.09 -4.60
N ALA A 39 17.87 4.27 -5.10
CA ALA A 39 17.66 5.57 -4.45
C ALA A 39 16.38 6.27 -4.93
N ALA A 40 15.66 5.70 -5.90
CA ALA A 40 14.30 6.12 -6.18
C ALA A 40 13.47 5.86 -4.91
N PRO A 41 12.75 6.86 -4.38
CA PRO A 41 11.93 6.64 -3.21
C PRO A 41 10.97 5.49 -3.51
N VAL A 42 11.04 4.43 -2.71
CA VAL A 42 10.01 3.38 -2.69
C VAL A 42 8.68 4.11 -2.74
N PRO A 43 7.77 3.82 -3.69
CA PRO A 43 6.50 4.54 -3.76
C PRO A 43 5.84 4.41 -2.39
N VAL A 44 5.87 5.48 -1.61
CA VAL A 44 5.25 5.50 -0.29
C VAL A 44 3.78 5.40 -0.61
N ALA A 45 3.22 4.20 -0.45
CA ALA A 45 1.83 3.93 -0.77
C ALA A 45 1.00 5.01 -0.08
N ASP A 46 0.14 5.70 -0.84
CA ASP A 46 -0.70 6.77 -0.30
C ASP A 46 -1.37 6.23 0.98
N PRO A 47 -1.13 6.84 2.16
CA PRO A 47 -1.70 6.36 3.41
C PRO A 47 -3.22 6.16 3.34
N THR A 48 -3.90 6.98 2.53
CA THR A 48 -5.33 6.84 2.23
C THR A 48 -5.65 5.51 1.55
N GLN A 49 -4.83 5.07 0.59
CA GLN A 49 -5.02 3.80 -0.13
C GLN A 49 -4.75 2.59 0.76
N VAL A 50 -3.77 2.67 1.66
CA VAL A 50 -3.51 1.62 2.65
C VAL A 50 -4.72 1.48 3.58
N LEU A 51 -5.23 2.60 4.08
CA LEU A 51 -6.41 2.62 4.94
C LEU A 51 -7.68 2.15 4.21
N LEU A 52 -7.84 2.49 2.92
CA LEU A 52 -8.95 2.02 2.09
C LEU A 52 -8.95 0.49 1.96
N ARG A 53 -7.79 -0.10 1.64
CA ARG A 53 -7.65 -1.56 1.59
C ARG A 53 -7.94 -2.20 2.95
N GLN A 54 -7.47 -1.59 4.03
CA GLN A 54 -7.76 -2.08 5.38
C GLN A 54 -9.26 -2.07 5.67
N ALA A 55 -9.97 -0.98 5.39
CA ALA A 55 -11.41 -0.87 5.61
C ALA A 55 -12.18 -1.96 4.82
N GLN A 56 -11.84 -2.15 3.55
CA GLN A 56 -12.44 -3.19 2.71
C GLN A 56 -12.17 -4.60 3.24
N GLN A 57 -10.95 -4.87 3.73
CA GLN A 57 -10.63 -6.17 4.34
C GLN A 57 -11.42 -6.42 5.63
N LEU A 58 -11.65 -5.38 6.43
CA LEU A 58 -12.48 -5.49 7.62
C LEU A 58 -13.95 -5.78 7.28
N ASP A 59 -14.48 -5.15 6.24
CA ASP A 59 -15.84 -5.44 5.74
C ASP A 59 -15.98 -6.89 5.26
N LEU A 60 -15.01 -7.38 4.47
CA LEU A 60 -14.98 -8.76 4.01
C LEU A 60 -14.88 -9.74 5.18
N SER A 61 -14.00 -9.47 6.14
CA SER A 61 -13.82 -10.30 7.34
C SER A 61 -15.09 -10.30 8.20
N ARG A 62 -15.80 -9.17 8.34
CA ARG A 62 -17.10 -9.12 9.01
C ARG A 62 -18.11 -10.03 8.33
N ASP A 63 -18.26 -9.92 7.01
CA ASP A 63 -19.26 -10.67 6.26
C ASP A 63 -19.01 -12.18 6.31
N ASP A 64 -17.74 -12.59 6.22
CA ASP A 64 -17.33 -13.98 6.41
C ASP A 64 -17.67 -14.50 7.82
N LEU A 65 -17.31 -13.75 8.87
CA LEU A 65 -17.60 -14.12 10.25
C LEU A 65 -19.10 -14.22 10.52
N ALA A 66 -19.89 -13.27 10.01
CA ALA A 66 -21.34 -13.27 10.15
C ALA A 66 -21.96 -14.49 9.46
N THR A 67 -21.48 -14.84 8.26
CA THR A 67 -21.93 -16.02 7.51
C THR A 67 -21.64 -17.32 8.27
N HIS A 68 -20.53 -17.38 9.00
CA HIS A 68 -20.15 -18.51 9.85
C HIS A 68 -20.77 -18.47 11.26
N GLY A 69 -21.71 -17.56 11.53
CA GLY A 69 -22.40 -17.45 12.82
C GLY A 69 -21.56 -16.89 13.96
N ARG A 70 -20.39 -16.32 13.66
CA ARG A 70 -19.46 -15.72 14.64
C ARG A 70 -19.81 -14.25 14.91
N ALA A 71 -21.02 -14.05 15.44
CA ALA A 71 -21.60 -12.71 15.60
C ALA A 71 -20.77 -11.74 16.46
N PRO A 72 -20.16 -12.14 17.61
CA PRO A 72 -19.33 -11.25 18.40
C PRO A 72 -18.08 -10.76 17.65
N GLU A 73 -17.42 -11.65 16.90
CA GLU A 73 -16.24 -11.29 16.11
C GLU A 73 -16.60 -10.46 14.88
N ALA A 74 -17.74 -10.76 14.24
CA ALA A 74 -18.28 -9.92 13.16
C ALA A 74 -18.57 -8.51 13.67
N LEU A 75 -19.16 -8.37 14.86
CA LEU A 75 -19.42 -7.08 15.49
C LEU A 75 -18.13 -6.29 15.74
N ALA A 76 -17.09 -6.95 16.25
CA ALA A 76 -15.79 -6.31 16.43
C ALA A 76 -15.23 -5.78 15.10
N ARG A 77 -15.28 -6.58 14.02
CA ARG A 77 -14.81 -6.16 12.69
C ARG A 77 -15.65 -5.06 12.06
N ALA A 78 -16.96 -5.06 12.30
CA ALA A 78 -17.83 -3.96 11.87
C ALA A 78 -17.47 -2.63 12.56
N GLY A 79 -17.12 -2.68 13.85
CA GLY A 79 -16.64 -1.51 14.59
C GLY A 79 -15.32 -0.96 14.03
N GLU A 80 -14.34 -1.84 13.82
CA GLU A 80 -13.06 -1.48 13.20
C GLU A 80 -13.25 -0.89 11.79
N ALA A 81 -14.15 -1.47 10.98
CA ALA A 81 -14.47 -0.96 9.64
C ALA A 81 -15.09 0.44 9.71
N ALA A 82 -16.06 0.67 10.60
CA ALA A 82 -16.70 1.97 10.77
C ALA A 82 -15.68 3.07 11.14
N ASP A 83 -14.72 2.74 12.03
CA ASP A 83 -13.63 3.65 12.38
C ASP A 83 -12.67 3.91 11.21
N ALA A 84 -12.34 2.90 10.41
CA ALA A 84 -11.51 3.06 9.22
C ALA A 84 -12.18 3.97 8.18
N TRP A 85 -13.48 3.76 7.92
CA TRP A 85 -14.26 4.60 7.01
C TRP A 85 -14.44 6.04 7.51
N ARG A 86 -14.53 6.24 8.83
CA ARG A 86 -14.49 7.56 9.45
C ARG A 86 -13.18 8.28 9.15
N ARG A 87 -12.03 7.64 9.43
CA ARG A 87 -10.70 8.18 9.13
C ARG A 87 -10.50 8.49 7.64
N LEU A 88 -11.05 7.66 6.74
CA LEU A 88 -11.03 7.93 5.29
C LEU A 88 -11.83 9.17 4.92
N THR A 89 -13.00 9.37 5.53
CA THR A 89 -13.84 10.54 5.30
C THR A 89 -13.18 11.82 5.83
N GLU A 90 -12.47 11.73 6.96
CA GLU A 90 -11.69 12.83 7.54
C GLU A 90 -10.46 13.16 6.66
N ALA A 91 -9.74 12.15 6.17
CA ALA A 91 -8.58 12.32 5.31
C ALA A 91 -8.93 12.85 3.92
N ARG A 92 -10.11 12.51 3.39
CA ARG A 92 -10.60 12.96 2.08
C ARG A 92 -12.03 13.50 2.21
N PRO A 93 -12.21 14.75 2.69
CA PRO A 93 -13.53 15.36 2.84
C PRO A 93 -14.34 15.30 1.54
N GLY A 94 -15.61 14.88 1.64
CA GLY A 94 -16.51 14.72 0.49
C GLY A 94 -16.37 13.40 -0.27
N ARG A 95 -15.40 12.55 0.08
CA ARG A 95 -15.31 11.16 -0.38
C ARG A 95 -15.79 10.19 0.71
N PHE A 96 -16.07 8.96 0.31
CA PHE A 96 -16.32 7.81 1.19
C PHE A 96 -17.52 7.92 2.16
N ARG A 97 -18.38 8.93 2.03
CA ARG A 97 -19.54 9.13 2.90
C ARG A 97 -20.56 8.00 2.77
N ALA A 98 -20.77 7.49 1.55
CA ALA A 98 -21.72 6.41 1.30
C ALA A 98 -21.23 5.09 1.92
N GLU A 99 -19.94 4.81 1.78
CA GLU A 99 -19.25 3.65 2.32
C GLU A 99 -19.24 3.69 3.85
N ARG A 100 -18.93 4.85 4.45
CA ARG A 100 -19.06 5.04 5.90
C ARG A 100 -20.49 4.79 6.38
N ARG A 101 -21.49 5.32 5.68
CA ARG A 101 -22.90 5.10 6.03
C ARG A 101 -23.28 3.62 5.97
N ALA A 102 -22.81 2.90 4.95
CA ALA A 102 -23.05 1.46 4.81
C ALA A 102 -22.38 0.67 5.95
N ALA A 103 -21.14 1.00 6.31
CA ALA A 103 -20.43 0.38 7.43
C ALA A 103 -21.15 0.59 8.77
N LEU A 104 -21.65 1.81 9.03
CA LEU A 104 -22.46 2.10 10.22
C LEU A 104 -23.80 1.34 10.19
N GLY A 105 -24.43 1.20 9.02
CA GLY A 105 -25.64 0.38 8.86
C GLY A 105 -25.40 -1.06 9.29
N ARG A 106 -24.36 -1.69 8.76
CA ARG A 106 -23.93 -3.06 9.11
C ARG A 106 -23.60 -3.21 10.60
N LEU A 107 -22.90 -2.22 11.17
CA LEU A 107 -22.60 -2.21 12.60
C LEU A 107 -23.90 -2.16 13.43
N SER A 108 -24.86 -1.31 13.05
CA SER A 108 -26.14 -1.22 13.77
C SER A 108 -26.96 -2.51 13.69
N GLU A 109 -26.98 -3.18 12.54
CA GLU A 109 -27.66 -4.48 12.37
C GLU A 109 -27.07 -5.55 13.30
N LEU A 110 -25.73 -5.61 13.40
CA LEU A 110 -25.05 -6.55 14.29
C LEU A 110 -25.25 -6.21 15.78
N LEU A 111 -25.29 -4.93 16.13
CA LEU A 111 -25.62 -4.48 17.49
C LEU A 111 -27.05 -4.86 17.88
N ASP A 112 -28.02 -4.65 16.98
CA ASP A 112 -29.42 -5.05 17.19
C ASP A 112 -29.52 -6.57 17.36
N ALA A 113 -28.84 -7.37 16.53
CA ALA A 113 -28.78 -8.82 16.66
C ALA A 113 -28.13 -9.29 17.99
N GLY A 114 -27.18 -8.52 18.52
CA GLY A 114 -26.56 -8.76 19.83
C GLY A 114 -27.36 -8.24 21.03
N GLY A 115 -28.57 -7.71 20.83
CA GLY A 115 -29.42 -7.16 21.89
C GLY A 115 -29.01 -5.76 22.37
N GLN A 116 -28.11 -5.08 21.67
CA GLN A 116 -27.56 -3.77 22.04
C GLN A 116 -28.30 -2.61 21.35
N GLY A 117 -29.64 -2.65 21.34
CA GLY A 117 -30.46 -1.75 20.52
C GLY A 117 -30.29 -0.25 20.80
N GLN A 118 -29.94 0.14 22.03
CA GLN A 118 -29.62 1.54 22.33
C GLN A 118 -28.35 2.01 21.61
N GLN A 119 -27.32 1.17 21.51
CA GLN A 119 -26.11 1.49 20.77
C GLN A 119 -26.38 1.50 19.27
N ALA A 120 -27.15 0.52 18.77
CA ALA A 120 -27.56 0.48 17.36
C ALA A 120 -28.31 1.75 16.94
N ALA A 121 -29.21 2.26 17.78
CA ALA A 121 -29.92 3.51 17.52
C ALA A 121 -28.98 4.72 17.41
N ARG A 122 -27.97 4.81 18.27
CA ARG A 122 -26.95 5.88 18.20
C ARG A 122 -26.14 5.80 16.89
N VAL A 123 -25.73 4.59 16.50
CA VAL A 123 -25.02 4.35 15.24
C VAL A 123 -25.87 4.73 14.02
N ARG A 124 -27.18 4.40 14.04
CA ARG A 124 -28.11 4.83 12.98
C ARG A 124 -28.28 6.34 12.90
N GLN A 125 -28.31 7.03 14.04
CA GLN A 125 -28.35 8.50 14.07
C GLN A 125 -27.08 9.11 13.47
N GLU A 126 -25.91 8.56 13.80
CA GLU A 126 -24.65 8.98 13.18
C GLU A 126 -24.69 8.78 11.66
N ALA A 127 -25.15 7.62 11.19
CA ALA A 127 -25.28 7.31 9.77
C ALA A 127 -26.24 8.28 9.04
N ALA A 128 -27.34 8.66 9.68
CA ALA A 128 -28.29 9.64 9.15
C ALA A 128 -27.68 11.04 9.02
N GLY A 129 -26.77 11.41 9.94
CA GLY A 129 -26.04 12.68 9.89
C GLY A 129 -25.02 12.80 8.75
N LEU A 130 -24.72 11.70 8.03
CA LEU A 130 -23.80 11.71 6.90
C LEU A 130 -24.44 12.15 5.57
N SER A 131 -25.75 12.47 5.56
CA SER A 131 -26.55 12.90 4.39
C SER A 131 -25.78 13.75 3.40
#